data_AF-A0A1Y1MT18-F1
#
_entry.id   AF-A0A1Y1MT18-F1
#
_cell.length_a   1.000
_cell.length_b   1.000
_cell.length_c   1.000
_cell.angle_alpha   90.00
_cell.angle_beta   90.00
_cell.angle_gamma   90.00
#
_symmetry.space_group_name_H-M   'P 1'
#
loop_
_entity.id
_entity.type
_entity.pdbx_description
1 polymer ?
#
loop_
_entity_poly.entity_id
_entity_poly.type
_entity_poly.pdbx_seq_one_letter_code
_entity_poly.pdbx_strand_id
1 'polypeptide(L)'
;MNSAKTSDEELEAVVDKVVSGLFSVVVTMGAIPIIRCPKGAAAEMVAARLDRKLRDHILNSKDNLFSSTRPAVAGTPSSRPVLILLDRNVDLTPMLSHSWTYQSLVHDVLNMKLNRIAIEAPVDESNPSKGTTKKGYDLGANDFFWAKNAGVPFPQVAEDIDAELTKYKEDTAAITRKTGVSDLEDLQNDTSASAQHLKAAITLLPEMRERKGILDMHMNILAALLSGIKERQLDNYFQLEETIMKQTKAQILEIINDDNKGKEPADKLRLFIIWFLSTEQEVSRADFQSLCKALETAGADISCLPYVRQVRATTKMTQLTTIDNSNQQAPSSDLFGRFSSISTRLADRLKETGVPSGLSSNFESLISGVKNFLPADRDLTVTKVVESIMDPSSASSSAMAKTENYLYFDPRSANARG
;
A
#
# COMPACT_ATOMS: atom_id res chain seq x y z
N MET A 1 -22.05 -6.51 -8.06
CA MET A 1 -21.77 -6.78 -9.49
C MET A 1 -21.63 -8.27 -9.77
N ASN A 2 -20.68 -9.01 -9.16
CA ASN A 2 -20.47 -10.43 -9.50
C ASN A 2 -21.34 -11.44 -8.72
N SER A 3 -22.20 -10.98 -7.80
CA SER A 3 -23.11 -11.86 -7.05
C SER A 3 -24.36 -12.15 -7.87
N ALA A 4 -24.70 -13.43 -8.05
CA ALA A 4 -25.92 -13.88 -8.72
C ALA A 4 -27.22 -13.45 -8.01
N LYS A 5 -27.12 -12.88 -6.80
CA LYS A 5 -28.25 -12.34 -6.03
C LYS A 5 -28.46 -10.84 -6.24
N THR A 6 -27.54 -10.16 -6.92
CA THR A 6 -27.66 -8.71 -7.20
C THR A 6 -28.76 -8.52 -8.23
N SER A 7 -29.74 -7.66 -7.98
CA SER A 7 -30.73 -7.33 -9.00
C SER A 7 -30.13 -6.43 -10.08
N ASP A 8 -30.74 -6.41 -11.27
CA ASP A 8 -30.33 -5.49 -12.34
C ASP A 8 -30.43 -4.03 -11.88
N GLU A 9 -31.48 -3.68 -11.13
CA GLU A 9 -31.68 -2.33 -10.58
C GLU A 9 -30.55 -1.91 -9.62
N GLU A 10 -30.10 -2.82 -8.75
CA GLU A 10 -28.98 -2.58 -7.85
C GLU A 10 -27.66 -2.43 -8.64
N LEU A 11 -27.47 -3.25 -9.67
CA LEU A 11 -26.30 -3.17 -10.55
C LEU A 11 -26.23 -1.81 -11.26
N GLU A 12 -27.35 -1.39 -11.84
CA GLU A 12 -27.54 -0.10 -12.51
C GLU A 12 -27.21 1.06 -11.55
N ALA A 13 -27.78 1.05 -10.35
CA ALA A 13 -27.54 2.09 -9.35
C ALA A 13 -26.05 2.19 -8.94
N VAL A 14 -25.37 1.05 -8.80
CA VAL A 14 -23.92 1.04 -8.48
C VAL A 14 -23.12 1.57 -9.65
N VAL A 15 -23.41 1.15 -10.88
CA VAL A 15 -22.73 1.65 -12.09
C VAL A 15 -22.89 3.17 -12.21
N ASP A 16 -24.10 3.69 -12.02
CA ASP A 16 -24.39 5.13 -12.14
C ASP A 16 -23.69 5.95 -11.05
N LYS A 17 -23.55 5.39 -9.84
CA LYS A 17 -22.77 5.99 -8.76
C LYS A 17 -21.29 6.08 -9.13
N VAL A 18 -20.71 5.00 -9.68
CA VAL A 18 -19.31 4.97 -10.14
C VAL A 18 -19.10 5.97 -11.27
N VAL A 19 -19.97 5.98 -12.28
CA VAL A 19 -19.91 6.91 -13.42
C VAL A 19 -19.99 8.36 -12.94
N SER A 20 -20.86 8.68 -11.97
CA SER A 20 -20.97 10.03 -11.42
C SER A 20 -19.76 10.46 -10.59
N GLY A 21 -19.15 9.52 -9.85
CA GLY A 21 -17.88 9.76 -9.16
C GLY A 21 -16.74 10.04 -10.13
N LEU A 22 -16.57 9.19 -11.16
CA LEU A 22 -15.56 9.38 -12.20
C LEU A 22 -15.77 10.68 -12.98
N PHE A 23 -17.01 11.02 -13.32
CA PHE A 23 -17.34 12.30 -13.95
C PHE A 23 -16.90 13.48 -13.08
N SER A 24 -17.15 13.43 -11.77
CA SER A 24 -16.74 14.48 -10.83
C SER A 24 -15.22 14.63 -10.77
N VAL A 25 -14.46 13.53 -10.83
CA VAL A 25 -12.99 13.55 -10.92
C VAL A 25 -12.55 14.22 -12.23
N VAL A 26 -13.13 13.84 -13.35
CA VAL A 26 -12.81 14.40 -14.68
C VAL A 26 -13.10 15.91 -14.72
N VAL A 27 -14.23 16.35 -14.15
CA VAL A 27 -14.56 17.78 -14.00
C VAL A 27 -13.53 18.50 -13.12
N THR A 28 -13.15 17.91 -11.99
CA THR A 28 -12.15 18.50 -11.07
C THR A 28 -10.78 18.63 -11.72
N MET A 29 -10.37 17.66 -12.54
CA MET A 29 -9.14 17.74 -13.34
C MET A 29 -9.21 18.79 -14.44
N GLY A 30 -10.41 19.16 -14.90
CA GLY A 30 -10.62 20.13 -15.98
C GLY A 30 -10.15 19.65 -17.36
N ALA A 31 -9.83 18.37 -17.51
CA ALA A 31 -9.32 17.78 -18.74
C ALA A 31 -10.08 16.51 -19.10
N ILE A 32 -10.51 16.38 -20.36
CA ILE A 32 -11.30 15.26 -20.85
C ILE A 32 -10.36 14.13 -21.29
N PRO A 33 -10.32 12.99 -20.59
CA PRO A 33 -9.40 11.91 -20.91
C PRO A 33 -9.87 11.09 -22.11
N ILE A 34 -8.93 10.34 -22.70
CA ILE A 34 -9.24 9.15 -23.50
C ILE A 34 -9.53 8.01 -22.53
N ILE A 35 -10.59 7.23 -22.76
CA ILE A 35 -10.94 6.11 -21.87
C ILE A 35 -10.49 4.79 -22.51
N ARG A 36 -9.77 3.96 -21.76
CA ARG A 36 -9.34 2.61 -22.15
C ARG A 36 -9.86 1.59 -21.15
N CYS A 37 -10.41 0.47 -21.60
CA CYS A 37 -10.89 -0.59 -20.72
C CYS A 37 -10.88 -1.98 -21.40
N PRO A 38 -10.84 -3.09 -20.65
CA PRO A 38 -11.04 -4.42 -21.20
C PRO A 38 -12.49 -4.61 -21.70
N LYS A 39 -12.69 -5.57 -22.60
CA LYS A 39 -13.99 -5.97 -23.16
C LYS A 39 -14.70 -7.00 -22.27
N GLY A 40 -16.03 -6.99 -22.27
CA GLY A 40 -16.90 -8.06 -21.76
C GLY A 40 -17.11 -8.08 -20.25
N ALA A 41 -16.75 -7.00 -19.53
CA ALA A 41 -16.81 -6.94 -18.07
C ALA A 41 -17.38 -5.60 -17.57
N ALA A 42 -17.41 -5.40 -16.24
CA ALA A 42 -18.05 -4.23 -15.66
C ALA A 42 -17.32 -2.91 -16.00
N ALA A 43 -16.01 -2.96 -16.25
CA ALA A 43 -15.27 -1.79 -16.73
C ALA A 43 -15.81 -1.24 -18.06
N GLU A 44 -16.25 -2.10 -18.98
CA GLU A 44 -16.86 -1.68 -20.25
C GLU A 44 -18.17 -0.92 -20.03
N MET A 45 -19.06 -1.44 -19.18
CA MET A 45 -20.33 -0.78 -18.86
C MET A 45 -20.12 0.61 -18.27
N VAL A 46 -19.16 0.74 -17.35
CA VAL A 46 -18.80 2.03 -16.75
C VAL A 46 -18.17 2.95 -17.80
N ALA A 47 -17.26 2.45 -18.63
CA ALA A 47 -16.57 3.23 -19.66
C ALA A 47 -17.56 3.81 -20.69
N ALA A 48 -18.45 2.98 -21.22
CA ALA A 48 -19.43 3.40 -22.23
C ALA A 48 -20.42 4.45 -21.69
N ARG A 49 -20.87 4.30 -20.45
CA ARG A 49 -21.75 5.30 -19.80
C ARG A 49 -21.03 6.59 -19.48
N LEU A 50 -19.78 6.49 -19.01
CA LEU A 50 -18.96 7.67 -18.74
C LEU A 50 -18.68 8.43 -20.04
N ASP A 51 -18.31 7.75 -21.13
CA ASP A 51 -18.13 8.33 -22.46
C ASP A 51 -19.39 9.07 -22.91
N ARG A 52 -20.56 8.41 -22.84
CA ARG A 52 -21.85 9.03 -23.17
C ARG A 52 -22.13 10.28 -22.33
N LYS A 53 -21.96 10.19 -21.01
CA LYS A 53 -22.18 11.31 -20.08
C LYS A 53 -21.25 12.49 -20.38
N LEU A 54 -19.98 12.22 -20.71
CA LEU A 54 -19.01 13.25 -21.10
C LEU A 54 -19.39 13.90 -22.44
N ARG A 55 -19.78 13.11 -23.45
CA ARG A 55 -20.23 13.62 -24.76
C ARG A 55 -21.46 14.49 -24.64
N ASP A 56 -22.48 14.02 -23.93
CA ASP A 56 -23.72 14.75 -23.74
C ASP A 56 -23.44 16.09 -23.05
N HIS A 57 -22.50 16.11 -22.10
CA HIS A 57 -22.06 17.34 -21.46
C HIS A 57 -21.26 18.26 -22.40
N ILE A 58 -20.42 17.73 -23.28
CA ILE A 58 -19.67 18.54 -24.27
C ILE A 58 -20.63 19.19 -25.28
N LEU A 59 -21.64 18.44 -25.75
CA LEU A 59 -22.52 18.85 -26.83
C LEU A 59 -23.70 19.72 -26.36
N ASN A 60 -24.24 19.47 -25.16
CA ASN A 60 -25.51 20.06 -24.73
C ASN A 60 -25.39 21.07 -23.59
N SER A 61 -24.25 21.18 -22.90
CA SER A 61 -24.09 22.14 -21.80
C SER A 61 -23.77 23.54 -22.33
N LYS A 62 -24.67 24.50 -22.06
CA LYS A 62 -24.43 25.93 -22.34
C LYS A 62 -23.23 26.49 -21.56
N ASP A 63 -23.01 25.95 -20.35
CA ASP A 63 -21.82 26.18 -19.54
C ASP A 63 -20.96 24.92 -19.55
N ASN A 64 -19.99 24.88 -20.46
CA ASN A 64 -19.07 23.75 -20.52
C ASN A 64 -18.12 23.80 -19.32
N LEU A 65 -18.36 22.98 -18.29
CA LEU A 65 -17.47 22.78 -17.13
C LEU A 65 -16.00 22.50 -17.51
N PHE A 66 -15.72 22.08 -18.75
CA PHE A 66 -14.38 21.86 -19.28
C PHE A 66 -13.78 23.04 -20.07
N SER A 67 -14.49 24.16 -20.23
CA SER A 67 -13.97 25.37 -20.92
C SER A 67 -13.11 26.24 -20.01
N SER A 68 -13.17 26.04 -18.69
CA SER A 68 -12.38 26.77 -17.69
C SER A 68 -10.93 26.27 -17.58
N THR A 69 -10.36 25.74 -18.66
CA THR A 69 -8.93 25.43 -18.71
C THR A 69 -8.15 26.68 -18.33
N ARG A 70 -7.37 26.61 -17.24
CA ARG A 70 -6.33 27.60 -16.95
C ARG A 70 -5.57 27.86 -18.25
N PRO A 71 -5.27 29.12 -18.60
CA PRO A 71 -4.50 29.40 -19.81
C PRO A 71 -3.25 28.52 -19.77
N ALA A 72 -3.11 27.65 -20.77
CA ALA A 72 -1.93 26.85 -20.94
C ALA A 72 -0.75 27.81 -20.91
N VAL A 73 0.20 27.59 -20.00
CA VAL A 73 1.49 28.27 -20.07
C VAL A 73 2.06 27.90 -21.44
N ALA A 74 2.23 28.91 -22.30
CA ALA A 74 2.71 28.72 -23.66
C ALA A 74 4.02 27.92 -23.63
N GLY A 75 3.99 26.67 -24.15
CA GLY A 75 5.18 25.82 -24.27
C GLY A 75 5.01 24.37 -23.81
N THR A 76 3.95 23.99 -23.10
CA THR A 76 3.67 22.56 -22.81
C THR A 76 2.74 21.97 -23.88
N PRO A 77 3.14 20.92 -24.61
CA PRO A 77 2.19 20.19 -25.45
C PRO A 77 1.08 19.65 -24.53
N SER A 78 -0.18 19.92 -24.86
CA SER A 78 -1.31 19.41 -24.08
C SER A 78 -1.43 17.89 -24.28
N SER A 79 -0.63 17.11 -23.55
CA SER A 79 -0.83 15.66 -23.52
C SER A 79 -2.22 15.41 -22.91
N ARG A 80 -3.07 14.74 -23.68
CA ARG A 80 -4.40 14.37 -23.19
C ARG A 80 -4.23 13.28 -22.14
N PRO A 81 -4.88 13.39 -20.97
CA PRO A 81 -4.84 12.31 -19.99
C PRO A 81 -5.53 11.06 -20.55
N VAL A 82 -5.13 9.90 -20.04
CA VAL A 82 -5.80 8.62 -20.28
C VAL A 82 -6.42 8.12 -18.98
N LEU A 83 -7.67 7.68 -19.04
CA LEU A 83 -8.37 7.02 -17.96
C LEU A 83 -8.46 5.53 -18.28
N ILE A 84 -7.72 4.71 -17.54
CA ILE A 84 -7.73 3.26 -17.70
C ILE A 84 -8.67 2.67 -16.66
N LEU A 85 -9.76 2.03 -17.10
CA LEU A 85 -10.72 1.36 -16.24
C LEU A 85 -10.46 -0.14 -16.28
N LEU A 86 -10.23 -0.74 -15.11
CA LEU A 86 -9.91 -2.15 -14.97
C LEU A 86 -10.86 -2.83 -13.99
N ASP A 87 -11.22 -4.07 -14.28
CA ASP A 87 -11.91 -4.95 -13.34
C ASP A 87 -10.91 -5.61 -12.39
N ARG A 88 -11.27 -5.72 -11.10
CA ARG A 88 -10.39 -6.30 -10.08
C ARG A 88 -9.97 -7.75 -10.38
N ASN A 89 -10.77 -8.48 -11.16
CA ASN A 89 -10.48 -9.85 -11.59
C ASN A 89 -9.22 -9.96 -12.47
N VAL A 90 -8.66 -8.84 -12.95
CA VAL A 90 -7.40 -8.84 -13.72
C VAL A 90 -6.23 -9.38 -12.92
N ASP A 91 -6.19 -9.10 -11.61
CA ASP A 91 -5.15 -9.56 -10.70
C ASP A 91 -5.62 -9.45 -9.24
N LEU A 92 -5.87 -10.60 -8.61
CA LEU A 92 -6.26 -10.67 -7.20
C LEU A 92 -5.06 -10.81 -6.26
N THR A 93 -3.89 -11.20 -6.77
CA THR A 93 -2.71 -11.49 -5.94
C THR A 93 -2.29 -10.27 -5.11
N PRO A 94 -2.16 -9.04 -5.68
CA PRO A 94 -1.79 -7.85 -4.90
C PRO A 94 -2.78 -7.47 -3.79
N MET A 95 -4.03 -7.93 -3.85
CA MET A 95 -5.03 -7.68 -2.80
C MET A 95 -4.80 -8.56 -1.56
N LEU A 96 -4.01 -9.62 -1.72
CA LEU A 96 -3.77 -10.65 -0.72
C LEU A 96 -2.31 -10.69 -0.29
N SER A 97 -1.38 -10.25 -1.14
CA SER A 97 0.04 -10.26 -0.82
C SER A 97 0.36 -9.45 0.42
N HIS A 98 1.33 -9.93 1.20
CA HIS A 98 1.97 -9.15 2.24
C HIS A 98 2.97 -8.20 1.57
N SER A 99 3.01 -6.94 2.01
CA SER A 99 3.92 -5.94 1.47
C SER A 99 4.83 -5.44 2.58
N TRP A 100 6.04 -5.01 2.18
CA TRP A 100 7.07 -4.54 3.09
C TRP A 100 7.25 -3.01 3.09
N THR A 101 6.38 -2.27 2.38
CA THR A 101 6.40 -0.81 2.44
C THR A 101 5.70 -0.29 3.70
N TYR A 102 6.13 0.87 4.19
CA TYR A 102 5.60 1.42 5.44
C TYR A 102 4.08 1.64 5.40
N GLN A 103 3.57 2.25 4.32
CA GLN A 103 2.13 2.46 4.16
C GLN A 103 1.33 1.16 4.16
N SER A 104 1.83 0.12 3.47
CA SER A 104 1.12 -1.15 3.37
C SER A 104 1.08 -1.86 4.71
N LEU A 105 2.18 -1.86 5.46
CA LEU A 105 2.23 -2.44 6.80
C LEU A 105 1.32 -1.68 7.79
N VAL A 106 1.31 -0.35 7.73
CA VAL A 106 0.37 0.46 8.54
C VAL A 106 -1.08 0.13 8.21
N HIS A 107 -1.41 -0.03 6.93
CA HIS A 107 -2.75 -0.39 6.50
C HIS A 107 -3.16 -1.80 6.93
N ASP A 108 -2.31 -2.80 6.69
CA ASP A 108 -2.58 -4.22 6.96
C ASP A 108 -2.56 -4.54 8.47
N VAL A 109 -1.54 -4.09 9.19
CA VAL A 109 -1.33 -4.46 10.60
C VAL A 109 -2.13 -3.57 11.55
N LEU A 110 -2.25 -2.27 11.27
CA LEU A 110 -2.90 -1.31 12.18
C LEU A 110 -4.29 -0.89 11.72
N ASN A 111 -4.83 -1.53 10.67
CA ASN A 111 -6.19 -1.33 10.15
C ASN A 111 -6.50 0.15 9.87
N MET A 112 -5.63 0.79 9.09
CA MET A 112 -5.77 2.21 8.75
C MET A 112 -7.08 2.47 7.99
N LYS A 113 -7.87 3.44 8.47
CA LYS A 113 -9.12 3.88 7.82
C LYS A 113 -9.19 5.39 7.81
N LEU A 114 -9.46 5.97 6.64
CA LEU A 114 -9.56 7.43 6.46
C LEU A 114 -8.34 8.19 7.01
N ASN A 115 -7.13 7.68 6.72
CA ASN A 115 -5.86 8.20 7.23
C ASN A 115 -5.74 8.22 8.77
N ARG A 116 -6.53 7.40 9.47
CA ARG A 116 -6.47 7.25 10.91
C ARG A 116 -6.13 5.82 11.29
N ILE A 117 -5.30 5.68 12.31
CA ILE A 117 -4.97 4.40 12.93
C ILE A 117 -5.30 4.45 14.42
N ALA A 118 -5.60 3.29 14.99
CA ALA A 118 -5.80 3.14 16.42
C ALA A 118 -4.80 2.09 16.93
N ILE A 119 -3.87 2.51 17.77
CA ILE A 119 -2.89 1.62 18.39
C ILE A 119 -3.40 1.26 19.78
N GLU A 120 -3.53 -0.03 20.03
CA GLU A 120 -3.81 -0.57 21.36
C GLU A 120 -2.49 -0.68 22.12
N ALA A 121 -2.37 0.07 23.21
CA ALA A 121 -1.23 -0.02 24.12
C ALA A 121 -1.72 -0.53 25.48
N PRO A 122 -0.99 -1.43 26.17
CA PRO A 122 -1.33 -1.82 27.53
C PRO A 122 -1.27 -0.59 28.46
N VAL A 123 -2.24 -0.46 29.37
CA VAL A 123 -2.31 0.67 30.33
C VAL A 123 -1.16 0.61 31.36
N ASP A 124 -0.66 -0.60 31.64
CA ASP A 124 0.46 -0.85 32.54
C ASP A 124 1.23 -2.08 32.02
N GLU A 125 2.47 -1.88 31.57
CA GLU A 125 3.31 -2.96 31.00
C GLU A 125 3.59 -4.08 32.00
N SER A 126 3.56 -3.76 33.30
CA SER A 126 3.82 -4.68 34.40
C SER A 126 2.62 -5.58 34.72
N ASN A 127 1.41 -5.19 34.28
CA ASN A 127 0.18 -5.89 34.65
C ASN A 127 -0.88 -5.81 33.52
N PRO A 128 -0.83 -6.74 32.53
CA PRO A 128 -1.74 -6.78 31.38
C PRO A 128 -3.23 -6.86 31.75
N SER A 129 -3.54 -7.25 32.99
CA SER A 129 -4.91 -7.33 33.54
C SER A 129 -5.59 -5.97 33.74
N LYS A 130 -4.85 -4.85 33.71
CA LYS A 130 -5.41 -3.48 33.85
C LYS A 130 -6.06 -2.94 32.57
N GLY A 131 -6.02 -3.70 31.47
CA GLY A 131 -6.67 -3.36 30.21
C GLY A 131 -5.75 -2.64 29.21
N THR A 132 -6.29 -2.40 28.01
CA THR A 132 -5.62 -1.69 26.91
C THR A 132 -6.23 -0.31 26.70
N THR A 133 -5.41 0.69 26.42
CA THR A 133 -5.82 2.02 25.98
C THR A 133 -5.65 2.14 24.47
N LYS A 134 -6.67 2.70 23.80
CA LYS A 134 -6.65 2.96 22.35
C LYS A 134 -6.17 4.38 22.12
N LYS A 135 -4.95 4.52 21.61
CA LYS A 135 -4.43 5.82 21.17
C LYS A 135 -4.62 5.94 19.66
N GLY A 136 -5.44 6.92 19.27
CA GLY A 136 -5.66 7.24 17.86
C GLY A 136 -4.59 8.18 17.33
N TYR A 137 -4.10 7.93 16.12
CA TYR A 137 -3.20 8.81 15.39
C TYR A 137 -3.77 9.13 14.01
N ASP A 138 -3.64 10.37 13.59
CA ASP A 138 -4.09 10.87 12.29
C ASP A 138 -2.87 11.16 11.40
N LEU A 139 -2.80 10.47 10.26
CA LEU A 139 -1.74 10.59 9.25
C LEU A 139 -2.16 11.66 8.23
N GLY A 140 -1.97 12.92 8.62
CA GLY A 140 -2.40 14.07 7.82
C GLY A 140 -1.54 14.34 6.57
N ALA A 141 -2.06 15.13 5.64
CA ALA A 141 -1.30 15.57 4.47
C ALA A 141 -0.12 16.50 4.80
N ASN A 142 -0.13 17.13 5.98
CA ASN A 142 0.93 18.01 6.47
C ASN A 142 2.05 17.23 7.20
N ASP A 143 1.91 15.92 7.33
CA ASP A 143 2.90 15.07 7.95
C ASP A 143 4.10 14.88 7.01
N PHE A 144 5.19 15.61 7.30
CA PHE A 144 6.40 15.58 6.49
C PHE A 144 7.08 14.20 6.47
N PHE A 145 6.96 13.43 7.56
CA PHE A 145 7.60 12.14 7.68
C PHE A 145 6.81 11.09 6.90
N TRP A 146 5.49 11.08 7.04
CA TRP A 146 4.60 10.22 6.26
C TRP A 146 4.74 10.48 4.76
N ALA A 147 4.70 11.75 4.33
CA ALA A 147 4.80 12.11 2.91
C ALA A 147 6.10 11.62 2.26
N LYS A 148 7.21 11.60 3.00
CA LYS A 148 8.50 11.11 2.54
C LYS A 148 8.60 9.58 2.55
N ASN A 149 8.08 8.94 3.60
CA ASN A 149 8.39 7.54 3.92
C ASN A 149 7.26 6.54 3.65
N ALA A 150 6.05 6.98 3.30
CA ALA A 150 4.90 6.07 3.08
C ALA A 150 5.20 4.95 2.06
N GLY A 151 5.82 5.28 0.92
CA GLY A 151 6.16 4.31 -0.12
C GLY A 151 7.48 3.56 0.09
N VAL A 152 8.21 3.87 1.16
CA VAL A 152 9.57 3.37 1.40
C VAL A 152 9.53 2.02 2.13
N PRO A 153 10.46 1.08 1.86
CA PRO A 153 10.56 -0.17 2.61
C PRO A 153 10.75 0.06 4.12
N PHE A 154 10.10 -0.76 4.94
CA PHE A 154 10.08 -0.62 6.40
C PHE A 154 11.46 -0.49 7.07
N PRO A 155 12.50 -1.25 6.66
CA PRO A 155 13.83 -1.11 7.26
C PRO A 155 14.41 0.30 7.07
N GLN A 156 14.23 0.89 5.88
CA GLN A 156 14.70 2.25 5.61
C GLN A 156 13.92 3.30 6.40
N VAL A 157 12.62 3.09 6.64
CA VAL A 157 11.82 4.00 7.48
C VAL A 157 12.32 4.04 8.92
N ALA A 158 12.77 2.91 9.44
CA ALA A 158 13.38 2.84 10.77
C ALA A 158 14.73 3.59 10.85
N GLU A 159 15.49 3.64 9.75
CA GLU A 159 16.70 4.48 9.66
C GLU A 159 16.35 5.96 9.56
N ASP A 160 15.37 6.30 8.71
CA ASP A 160 14.95 7.67 8.49
C ASP A 160 14.38 8.31 9.76
N ILE A 161 13.64 7.56 10.59
CA ILE A 161 13.15 8.10 11.88
C ILE A 161 14.31 8.36 12.85
N ASP A 162 15.32 7.50 12.88
CA ASP A 162 16.46 7.66 13.78
C ASP A 162 17.34 8.85 13.35
N ALA A 163 17.51 9.03 12.04
CA ALA A 163 18.19 10.18 11.45
C ALA A 163 17.45 11.50 11.76
N GLU A 164 16.12 11.53 11.59
CA GLU A 164 15.32 12.73 11.89
C GLU A 164 15.29 13.05 13.39
N LEU A 165 15.21 12.04 14.27
CA LEU A 165 15.32 12.23 15.72
C LEU A 165 16.70 12.74 16.13
N THR A 166 17.77 12.26 15.48
CA THR A 166 19.13 12.74 15.73
C THR A 166 19.27 14.20 15.31
N LYS A 167 18.81 14.53 14.10
CA LYS A 167 18.79 15.91 13.60
C LYS A 167 17.98 16.83 14.51
N TYR A 168 16.83 16.37 14.99
CA TYR A 168 16.04 17.11 15.98
C TYR A 168 16.82 17.37 17.28
N LYS A 169 17.52 16.37 17.82
CA LYS A 169 18.35 16.53 19.02
C LYS A 169 19.49 17.54 18.79
N GLU A 170 20.14 17.50 17.63
CA GLU A 170 21.18 18.46 17.23
C GLU A 170 20.63 19.88 17.06
N ASP A 171 19.50 20.04 16.36
CA ASP A 171 18.81 21.32 16.16
C ASP A 171 18.41 21.92 17.53
N THR A 172 17.87 21.09 18.43
CA THR A 172 17.50 21.48 19.80
C THR A 172 18.73 21.94 20.59
N ALA A 173 19.82 21.17 20.57
CA ALA A 173 21.05 21.52 21.27
C ALA A 173 21.69 22.82 20.72
N ALA A 174 21.61 23.05 19.41
CA ALA A 174 22.08 24.28 18.79
C ALA A 174 21.25 25.49 19.22
N ILE A 175 19.92 25.33 19.38
CA ILE A 175 19.03 26.39 19.88
C ILE A 175 19.33 26.67 21.36
N THR A 176 19.35 25.63 22.21
CA THR A 176 19.75 25.69 23.63
C THR A 176 21.09 26.41 23.83
N ARG A 177 22.09 26.11 22.99
CA ARG A 177 23.40 26.79 23.03
C ARG A 177 23.34 28.27 22.61
N LYS A 178 22.47 28.62 21.66
CA LYS A 178 22.29 30.01 21.19
C LYS A 178 21.47 30.85 22.16
N THR A 179 20.56 30.24 22.92
CA THR A 179 19.70 30.92 23.89
C THR A 179 20.27 30.92 25.31
N GLY A 180 21.22 30.04 25.62
CA GLY A 180 21.91 29.98 26.90
C GLY A 180 21.11 29.31 28.02
N VAL A 181 19.98 28.68 27.70
CA VAL A 181 19.10 27.99 28.66
C VAL A 181 19.29 26.48 28.49
N SER A 182 19.46 25.74 29.60
CA SER A 182 19.76 24.30 29.61
C SER A 182 18.62 23.43 29.10
N ASP A 183 17.36 23.83 29.34
CA ASP A 183 16.18 23.06 28.96
C ASP A 183 15.17 23.89 28.16
N LEU A 184 14.61 23.27 27.13
CA LEU A 184 13.70 23.90 26.18
C LEU A 184 12.36 24.31 26.83
N GLU A 185 12.00 23.66 27.94
CA GLU A 185 10.80 23.94 28.73
C GLU A 185 10.98 25.13 29.69
N ASP A 186 12.21 25.43 30.12
CA ASP A 186 12.52 26.56 31.00
C ASP A 186 12.58 27.92 30.27
N LEU A 187 12.72 27.88 28.93
CA LEU A 187 12.70 29.07 28.07
C LEU A 187 11.36 29.84 28.11
N GLN A 188 10.25 29.20 28.49
CA GLN A 188 8.96 29.90 28.63
C GLN A 188 8.88 30.73 29.92
N ASN A 189 9.71 30.43 30.93
CA ASN A 189 9.62 31.03 32.25
C ASN A 189 10.71 32.06 32.54
N ASP A 190 11.88 31.98 31.87
CA ASP A 190 13.02 32.85 32.16
C ASP A 190 13.16 34.00 31.14
N THR A 191 12.82 35.22 31.57
CA THR A 191 12.81 36.44 30.75
C THR A 191 14.18 37.15 30.70
N SER A 192 15.24 36.52 31.22
CA SER A 192 16.55 37.18 31.43
C SER A 192 17.57 36.98 30.30
N ALA A 193 17.32 36.09 29.33
CA ALA A 193 18.19 35.89 28.17
C ALA A 193 17.99 36.94 27.07
N SER A 194 19.05 37.25 26.30
CA SER A 194 19.09 38.29 25.25
C SER A 194 17.82 38.33 24.39
N ALA A 195 17.04 39.42 24.51
CA ALA A 195 15.68 39.56 23.99
C ALA A 195 15.53 39.27 22.48
N GLN A 196 16.59 39.44 21.70
CA GLN A 196 16.61 39.11 20.26
C GLN A 196 16.71 37.61 19.99
N HIS A 197 17.55 36.89 20.75
CA HIS A 197 17.68 35.43 20.64
C HIS A 197 16.46 34.71 21.24
N LEU A 198 15.88 35.26 22.30
CA LEU A 198 14.65 34.75 22.90
C LEU A 198 13.45 34.89 21.94
N LYS A 199 13.33 36.01 21.20
CA LYS A 199 12.24 36.20 20.21
C LYS A 199 12.31 35.21 19.04
N ALA A 200 13.51 34.93 18.54
CA ALA A 200 13.72 33.92 17.50
C ALA A 200 13.42 32.50 18.03
N ALA A 201 13.84 32.20 19.26
CA ALA A 201 13.53 30.93 19.91
C ALA A 201 12.02 30.76 20.13
N ILE A 202 11.31 31.74 20.68
CA ILE A 202 9.85 31.70 20.92
C ILE A 202 9.06 31.39 19.62
N THR A 203 9.56 31.83 18.46
CA THR A 203 8.91 31.53 17.17
C THR A 203 9.18 30.09 16.70
N LEU A 204 10.36 29.53 16.99
CA LEU A 204 10.79 28.19 16.57
C LEU A 204 10.35 27.08 17.52
N LEU A 205 10.06 27.39 18.79
CA LEU A 205 9.65 26.41 19.80
C LEU A 205 8.36 25.65 19.44
N PRO A 206 7.28 26.30 18.96
CA PRO A 206 6.07 25.59 18.54
C PRO A 206 6.33 24.62 17.39
N GLU A 207 7.10 25.04 16.39
CA GLU A 207 7.47 24.22 15.23
C GLU A 207 8.31 23.00 15.63
N MET A 208 9.29 23.19 16.52
CA MET A 208 10.10 22.10 17.06
C MET A 208 9.26 21.11 17.88
N ARG A 209 8.31 21.60 18.68
CA ARG A 209 7.40 20.74 19.45
C ARG A 209 6.46 19.94 18.55
N GLU A 210 5.92 20.56 17.51
CA GLU A 210 5.08 19.88 16.52
C GLU A 210 5.88 18.81 15.76
N ARG A 211 7.08 19.15 15.30
CA ARG A 211 8.00 18.19 14.65
C ARG A 211 8.33 17.01 15.57
N LYS A 212 8.63 17.26 16.85
CA LYS A 212 8.83 16.19 17.84
C LYS A 212 7.58 15.33 17.99
N GLY A 213 6.39 15.93 18.06
CA GLY A 213 5.13 15.22 18.16
C GLY A 213 4.88 14.25 17.00
N ILE A 214 5.18 14.67 15.77
CA ILE A 214 5.11 13.82 14.56
C ILE A 214 6.12 12.65 14.66
N LEU A 215 7.37 12.95 15.05
CA LEU A 215 8.41 11.90 15.19
C LEU A 215 8.04 10.89 16.29
N ASP A 216 7.57 11.35 17.45
CA ASP A 216 7.12 10.49 18.55
C ASP A 216 5.91 9.63 18.12
N MET A 217 4.99 10.19 17.33
CA MET A 217 3.90 9.42 16.72
C MET A 217 4.44 8.28 15.87
N HIS A 218 5.32 8.55 14.90
CA HIS A 218 5.86 7.52 14.02
C HIS A 218 6.71 6.47 14.75
N MET A 219 7.42 6.87 15.81
CA MET A 219 8.13 5.93 16.68
C MET A 219 7.16 4.92 17.34
N ASN A 220 6.02 5.41 17.85
CA ASN A 220 4.98 4.55 18.39
C ASN A 220 4.35 3.63 17.33
N ILE A 221 4.16 4.14 16.11
CA ILE A 221 3.68 3.34 14.97
C ILE A 221 4.67 2.23 14.64
N LEU A 222 5.96 2.53 14.53
CA LEU A 222 7.01 1.55 14.23
C LEU A 222 7.09 0.46 15.30
N ALA A 223 6.98 0.82 16.58
CA ALA A 223 6.95 -0.14 17.68
C ALA A 223 5.73 -1.10 17.60
N ALA A 224 4.55 -0.55 17.30
CA ALA A 224 3.34 -1.35 17.12
C ALA A 224 3.44 -2.27 15.90
N LEU A 225 3.98 -1.76 14.79
CA LEU A 225 4.24 -2.56 13.59
C LEU A 225 5.21 -3.70 13.86
N LEU A 226 6.30 -3.45 14.59
CA LEU A 226 7.28 -4.50 14.90
C LEU A 226 6.64 -5.63 15.71
N SER A 227 5.78 -5.27 16.67
CA SER A 227 5.01 -6.25 17.44
C SER A 227 4.08 -7.07 16.56
N GLY A 228 3.33 -6.41 15.67
CA GLY A 228 2.40 -7.08 14.76
C GLY A 228 3.09 -7.96 13.71
N ILE A 229 4.21 -7.51 13.14
CA ILE A 229 5.05 -8.28 12.21
C ILE A 229 5.51 -9.58 12.88
N LYS A 230 5.98 -9.49 14.12
CA LYS A 230 6.46 -10.66 14.88
C LYS A 230 5.32 -11.61 15.24
N GLU A 231 4.20 -11.10 15.73
CA GLU A 231 3.07 -11.94 16.14
C GLU A 231 2.43 -12.70 14.97
N ARG A 232 2.35 -12.03 13.81
CA ARG A 232 1.81 -12.60 12.56
C ARG A 232 2.87 -13.30 11.71
N GLN A 233 4.16 -13.21 12.07
CA GLN A 233 5.29 -13.77 11.31
C GLN A 233 5.32 -13.30 9.85
N LEU A 234 5.01 -12.01 9.61
CA LEU A 234 4.83 -11.45 8.26
C LEU A 234 6.10 -11.49 7.42
N ASP A 235 7.27 -11.44 8.05
CA ASP A 235 8.58 -11.62 7.43
C ASP A 235 8.68 -12.99 6.74
N ASN A 236 8.23 -14.06 7.40
CA ASN A 236 8.21 -15.40 6.83
C ASN A 236 7.20 -15.52 5.69
N TYR A 237 6.00 -14.95 5.84
CA TYR A 237 4.98 -14.97 4.79
C TYR A 237 5.44 -14.23 3.54
N PHE A 238 6.04 -13.05 3.70
CA PHE A 238 6.61 -12.28 2.61
C PHE A 238 7.66 -13.08 1.84
N GLN A 239 8.57 -13.80 2.54
CA GLN A 239 9.56 -14.67 1.89
C GLN A 239 8.95 -15.82 1.10
N LEU A 240 7.94 -16.46 1.69
CA LEU A 240 7.25 -17.60 1.09
C LEU A 240 6.49 -17.15 -0.17
N GLU A 241 5.91 -15.96 -0.14
CA GLU A 241 5.20 -15.36 -1.27
C GLU A 241 6.12 -15.06 -2.47
N GLU A 242 7.34 -14.57 -2.25
CA GLU A 242 8.30 -14.36 -3.33
C GLU A 242 8.68 -15.66 -4.06
N THR A 243 8.73 -16.76 -3.31
CA THR A 243 9.06 -18.09 -3.85
C THR A 243 7.83 -18.97 -4.07
N ILE A 244 6.63 -18.39 -4.07
CA ILE A 244 5.37 -19.15 -3.99
C ILE A 244 5.17 -20.14 -5.13
N MET A 245 5.65 -19.79 -6.33
CA MET A 245 5.56 -20.65 -7.52
C MET A 245 6.39 -21.93 -7.38
N LYS A 246 7.40 -21.94 -6.49
CA LYS A 246 8.25 -23.11 -6.21
C LYS A 246 7.68 -24.00 -5.11
N GLN A 247 6.71 -23.50 -4.34
CA GLN A 247 6.15 -24.21 -3.21
C GLN A 247 5.23 -25.35 -3.67
N THR A 248 5.42 -26.53 -3.09
CA THR A 248 4.60 -27.70 -3.36
C THR A 248 3.36 -27.73 -2.48
N LYS A 249 2.35 -28.49 -2.88
CA LYS A 249 1.13 -28.69 -2.07
C LYS A 249 1.43 -29.23 -0.66
N ALA A 250 2.46 -30.06 -0.50
CA ALA A 250 2.85 -30.64 0.78
C ALA A 250 3.41 -29.57 1.73
N GLN A 251 4.29 -28.69 1.21
CA GLN A 251 4.85 -27.58 1.99
C GLN A 251 3.77 -26.59 2.42
N ILE A 252 2.82 -26.26 1.54
CA ILE A 252 1.70 -25.37 1.90
C ILE A 252 0.84 -26.00 3.00
N LEU A 253 0.56 -27.30 2.91
CA LEU A 253 -0.19 -28.01 3.94
C LEU A 253 0.55 -28.02 5.30
N GLU A 254 1.88 -28.20 5.27
CA GLU A 254 2.73 -28.13 6.47
C GLU A 254 2.67 -26.73 7.11
N ILE A 255 2.79 -25.67 6.32
CA ILE A 255 2.71 -24.28 6.80
C ILE A 255 1.34 -23.97 7.41
N ILE A 256 0.25 -24.47 6.83
CA ILE A 256 -1.11 -24.27 7.37
C ILE A 256 -1.25 -24.95 8.74
N ASN A 257 -0.71 -26.16 8.89
CA ASN A 257 -0.80 -26.96 10.11
C ASN A 257 0.20 -26.54 11.19
N ASP A 258 1.22 -25.74 10.87
CA ASP A 258 2.23 -25.30 11.84
C ASP A 258 1.68 -24.15 12.70
N ASP A 259 1.54 -24.40 14.00
CA ASP A 259 1.09 -23.42 15.00
C ASP A 259 2.11 -22.29 15.23
N ASN A 260 3.37 -22.47 14.79
CA ASN A 260 4.41 -21.45 14.92
C ASN A 260 4.41 -20.45 13.74
N LYS A 261 3.60 -20.66 12.71
CA LYS A 261 3.48 -19.76 11.54
C LYS A 261 2.44 -18.68 11.78
N GLY A 262 2.67 -17.87 12.81
CA GLY A 262 1.82 -16.74 13.15
C GLY A 262 0.48 -17.15 13.80
N LYS A 263 -0.11 -16.22 14.54
CA LYS A 263 -1.38 -16.47 15.26
C LYS A 263 -2.63 -16.15 14.45
N GLU A 264 -2.49 -15.43 13.33
CA GLU A 264 -3.62 -14.92 12.54
C GLU A 264 -3.97 -15.92 11.42
N PRO A 265 -5.15 -16.57 11.48
CA PRO A 265 -5.54 -17.56 10.46
C PRO A 265 -5.75 -16.93 9.07
N ALA A 266 -6.06 -15.63 9.00
CA ALA A 266 -6.23 -14.93 7.73
C ALA A 266 -4.93 -14.92 6.90
N ASP A 267 -3.75 -14.87 7.52
CA ASP A 267 -2.47 -14.85 6.79
C ASP A 267 -2.16 -16.20 6.14
N LYS A 268 -2.50 -17.31 6.82
CA LYS A 268 -2.47 -18.67 6.24
C LYS A 268 -3.40 -18.79 5.04
N LEU A 269 -4.62 -18.23 5.15
CA LEU A 269 -5.59 -18.23 4.05
C LEU A 269 -5.11 -17.40 2.86
N ARG A 270 -4.55 -16.20 3.10
CA ARG A 270 -3.97 -15.34 2.05
C ARG A 270 -2.86 -16.07 1.29
N LEU A 271 -1.90 -16.64 2.01
CA LEU A 271 -0.81 -17.42 1.43
C LEU A 271 -1.34 -18.57 0.56
N PHE A 272 -2.32 -19.33 1.07
CA PHE A 272 -2.94 -20.41 0.32
C PHE A 272 -3.61 -19.92 -0.97
N ILE A 273 -4.37 -18.81 -0.91
CA ILE A 273 -5.05 -18.27 -2.09
C ILE A 273 -4.02 -17.80 -3.12
N ILE A 274 -2.96 -17.10 -2.70
CA ILE A 274 -1.88 -16.64 -3.59
C ILE A 274 -1.22 -17.84 -4.27
N TRP A 275 -0.86 -18.87 -3.50
CA TRP A 275 -0.30 -20.11 -4.04
C TRP A 275 -1.26 -20.78 -5.01
N PHE A 276 -2.53 -20.92 -4.63
CA PHE A 276 -3.52 -21.61 -5.44
C PHE A 276 -3.78 -20.88 -6.77
N LEU A 277 -3.80 -19.54 -6.77
CA LEU A 277 -3.95 -18.75 -7.99
C LEU A 277 -2.67 -18.76 -8.87
N SER A 278 -1.49 -18.89 -8.26
CA SER A 278 -0.21 -18.79 -8.96
C SER A 278 0.36 -20.14 -9.42
N THR A 279 -0.06 -21.25 -8.81
CA THR A 279 0.51 -22.57 -9.11
C THR A 279 0.01 -23.10 -10.46
N GLU A 280 0.95 -23.57 -11.28
CA GLU A 280 0.63 -24.26 -12.54
C GLU A 280 0.11 -25.67 -12.27
N GLN A 281 0.53 -26.26 -11.14
CA GLN A 281 0.19 -27.62 -10.73
C GLN A 281 -1.33 -27.82 -10.66
N GLU A 282 -1.80 -28.95 -11.21
CA GLU A 282 -3.18 -29.36 -11.03
C GLU A 282 -3.40 -29.78 -9.57
N VAL A 283 -4.39 -29.15 -8.94
CA VAL A 283 -4.80 -29.48 -7.58
C VAL A 283 -6.07 -30.30 -7.69
N SER A 284 -6.00 -31.59 -7.33
CA SER A 284 -7.15 -32.46 -7.36
C SER A 284 -8.25 -31.98 -6.40
N ARG A 285 -9.50 -32.36 -6.66
CA ARG A 285 -10.62 -32.01 -5.76
C ARG A 285 -10.40 -32.52 -4.34
N ALA A 286 -9.79 -33.70 -4.18
CA ALA A 286 -9.47 -34.28 -2.88
C ALA A 286 -8.37 -33.49 -2.15
N ASP A 287 -7.29 -33.12 -2.86
CA ASP A 287 -6.23 -32.28 -2.28
C ASP A 287 -6.78 -30.91 -1.85
N PHE A 288 -7.61 -30.29 -2.68
CA PHE A 288 -8.25 -29.01 -2.35
C PHE A 288 -9.12 -29.10 -1.10
N GLN A 289 -9.92 -30.16 -0.97
CA GLN A 289 -10.73 -30.39 0.23
C GLN A 289 -9.89 -30.63 1.48
N SER A 290 -8.76 -31.32 1.34
CA SER A 290 -7.80 -31.52 2.44
C SER A 290 -7.25 -30.19 2.94
N LEU A 291 -6.81 -29.32 2.01
CA LEU A 291 -6.30 -27.98 2.32
C LEU A 291 -7.39 -27.09 2.95
N CYS A 292 -8.64 -27.17 2.47
CA CYS A 292 -9.76 -26.45 3.08
C CYS A 292 -9.98 -26.87 4.54
N LYS A 293 -9.97 -28.18 4.83
CA LYS A 293 -10.13 -28.70 6.20
C LYS A 293 -8.99 -28.26 7.12
N ALA A 294 -7.76 -28.22 6.60
CA ALA A 294 -6.61 -27.73 7.35
C ALA A 294 -6.76 -26.25 7.71
N LEU A 295 -7.23 -25.42 6.76
CA LEU A 295 -7.51 -24.00 7.00
C LEU A 295 -8.66 -23.78 8.00
N GLU A 296 -9.74 -24.56 7.90
CA GLU A 296 -10.83 -24.53 8.90
C GLU A 296 -10.33 -24.91 10.30
N THR A 297 -9.47 -25.93 10.38
CA THR A 297 -8.87 -26.38 11.65
C THR A 297 -7.95 -25.31 12.23
N ALA A 298 -7.24 -24.57 11.38
CA ALA A 298 -6.44 -23.42 11.77
C ALA A 298 -7.29 -22.18 12.14
N GLY A 299 -8.62 -22.24 12.01
CA GLY A 299 -9.55 -21.17 12.39
C GLY A 299 -9.82 -20.12 11.30
N ALA A 300 -9.44 -20.37 10.04
CA ALA A 300 -9.67 -19.44 8.94
C ALA A 300 -11.10 -19.56 8.37
N ASP A 301 -11.70 -18.43 7.96
CA ASP A 301 -12.96 -18.44 7.22
C ASP A 301 -12.73 -18.83 5.75
N ILE A 302 -13.20 -20.02 5.37
CA ILE A 302 -13.03 -20.54 4.02
C ILE A 302 -14.17 -20.18 3.04
N SER A 303 -15.13 -19.35 3.46
CA SER A 303 -16.32 -18.99 2.66
C SER A 303 -15.98 -18.44 1.26
N CYS A 304 -14.81 -17.83 1.10
CA CYS A 304 -14.31 -17.28 -0.16
C CYS A 304 -13.74 -18.33 -1.14
N LEU A 305 -13.33 -19.51 -0.66
CA LEU A 305 -12.58 -20.50 -1.47
C LEU A 305 -13.34 -21.06 -2.68
N PRO A 306 -14.67 -21.28 -2.65
CA PRO A 306 -15.43 -21.67 -3.84
C PRO A 306 -15.32 -20.63 -4.97
N TYR A 307 -15.38 -19.34 -4.62
CA TYR A 307 -15.22 -18.25 -5.59
C TYR A 307 -13.79 -18.18 -6.12
N VAL A 308 -12.77 -18.32 -5.26
CA VAL A 308 -11.36 -18.39 -5.67
C VAL A 308 -11.12 -19.52 -6.68
N ARG A 309 -11.75 -20.69 -6.48
CA ARG A 309 -11.68 -21.81 -7.43
C ARG A 309 -12.29 -21.48 -8.79
N GLN A 310 -13.42 -20.77 -8.80
CA GLN A 310 -14.05 -20.30 -10.04
C GLN A 310 -13.16 -19.28 -10.76
N VAL A 311 -12.62 -18.29 -10.03
CA VAL A 311 -11.71 -17.29 -10.59
C VAL A 311 -10.50 -17.96 -11.24
N ARG A 312 -9.85 -18.92 -10.55
CA ARG A 312 -8.71 -19.65 -11.12
C ARG A 312 -9.06 -20.35 -12.44
N ALA A 313 -10.23 -20.97 -12.53
CA ALA A 313 -10.68 -21.63 -13.75
C ALA A 313 -10.84 -20.64 -14.91
N THR A 314 -11.45 -19.48 -14.65
CA THR A 314 -11.59 -18.40 -15.64
C THR A 314 -10.23 -17.83 -16.05
N THR A 315 -9.35 -17.52 -15.08
CA THR A 315 -8.02 -16.94 -15.34
C THR A 315 -7.12 -17.89 -16.13
N LYS A 316 -7.09 -19.19 -15.81
CA LYS A 316 -6.32 -20.18 -16.60
C LYS A 316 -6.81 -20.26 -18.05
N MET A 317 -8.13 -20.18 -18.27
CA MET A 317 -8.71 -20.17 -19.62
C MET A 317 -8.26 -18.94 -20.41
N THR A 318 -8.21 -17.77 -19.78
CA THR A 318 -7.72 -16.52 -20.39
C THR A 318 -6.20 -16.51 -20.61
N GLN A 319 -5.42 -17.11 -19.71
CA GLN A 319 -3.95 -17.20 -19.87
C GLN A 319 -3.54 -18.17 -20.99
N LEU A 320 -4.26 -19.28 -21.17
CA LEU A 320 -4.05 -20.22 -22.28
C LEU A 320 -4.28 -19.57 -23.66
N THR A 321 -5.12 -18.54 -23.74
CA THR A 321 -5.32 -17.77 -24.98
C THR A 321 -4.26 -16.70 -25.24
N THR A 322 -3.34 -16.44 -24.30
CA THR A 322 -2.35 -15.35 -24.38
C THR A 322 -0.90 -15.83 -24.24
N ILE A 323 -0.59 -17.10 -24.51
CA ILE A 323 0.79 -17.60 -24.37
C ILE A 323 1.65 -17.07 -25.52
N ASP A 324 2.50 -16.11 -25.20
CA ASP A 324 3.82 -15.99 -25.79
C ASP A 324 4.88 -16.03 -24.68
N ASN A 325 5.92 -16.81 -24.94
CA ASN A 325 6.81 -17.42 -23.96
C ASN A 325 8.06 -16.54 -23.76
N SER A 326 8.28 -15.96 -22.58
CA SER A 326 9.57 -15.33 -22.28
C SER A 326 9.94 -15.46 -20.80
N ASN A 327 10.69 -16.53 -20.51
CA ASN A 327 11.61 -16.61 -19.39
C ASN A 327 12.70 -15.54 -19.55
N GLN A 328 12.71 -14.51 -18.70
CA GLN A 328 13.91 -13.71 -18.48
C GLN A 328 14.10 -13.45 -16.98
N GLN A 329 15.15 -14.08 -16.45
CA GLN A 329 15.76 -13.72 -15.17
C GLN A 329 16.50 -12.40 -15.36
N ALA A 330 16.10 -11.37 -14.61
CA ALA A 330 16.89 -10.16 -14.43
C ALA A 330 17.80 -10.32 -13.20
N PRO A 331 19.05 -9.82 -13.24
CA PRO A 331 20.01 -9.93 -12.15
C PRO A 331 19.71 -8.88 -11.08
N SER A 332 19.76 -9.30 -9.81
CA SER A 332 19.64 -8.47 -8.62
C SER A 332 20.81 -7.48 -8.53
N SER A 333 20.51 -6.18 -8.51
CA SER A 333 21.49 -5.12 -8.27
C SER A 333 21.86 -5.04 -6.77
N ASP A 334 23.16 -5.17 -6.49
CA ASP A 334 23.77 -5.08 -5.16
C ASP A 334 23.59 -3.71 -4.50
N LEU A 335 22.63 -3.64 -3.57
CA LEU A 335 22.42 -2.54 -2.62
C LEU A 335 22.70 -2.98 -1.16
N PHE A 336 23.30 -4.15 -0.96
CA PHE A 336 23.38 -4.85 0.34
C PHE A 336 24.60 -4.51 1.21
N GLY A 337 25.56 -3.73 0.72
CA GLY A 337 26.84 -3.50 1.41
C GLY A 337 26.84 -2.53 2.60
N ARG A 338 25.70 -1.92 2.97
CA ARG A 338 25.68 -0.79 3.94
C ARG A 338 24.88 -1.02 5.23
N PHE A 339 24.23 -2.16 5.40
CA PHE A 339 23.27 -2.39 6.50
C PHE A 339 23.85 -3.06 7.77
N SER A 340 25.16 -3.15 7.94
CA SER A 340 25.80 -3.93 9.02
C SER A 340 25.93 -3.23 10.38
N SER A 341 25.56 -1.95 10.53
CA SER A 341 25.94 -1.15 11.72
C SER A 341 24.78 -0.52 12.53
N ILE A 342 23.52 -0.94 12.31
CA ILE A 342 22.34 -0.16 12.73
C ILE A 342 21.58 -0.76 13.93
N SER A 343 21.92 -1.97 14.38
CA SER A 343 21.16 -2.68 15.42
C SER A 343 21.27 -2.09 16.84
N THR A 344 22.35 -1.39 17.17
CA THR A 344 22.60 -0.98 18.57
C THR A 344 21.91 0.34 18.96
N ARG A 345 21.66 1.26 18.02
CA ARG A 345 21.25 2.64 18.36
C ARG A 345 19.75 2.84 18.49
N LEU A 346 18.96 2.14 17.68
CA LEU A 346 17.49 2.17 17.75
C LEU A 346 16.99 1.41 18.99
N ALA A 347 17.70 0.35 19.37
CA ALA A 347 17.47 -0.42 20.59
C ALA A 347 17.55 0.43 21.87
N ASP A 348 18.56 1.30 21.96
CA ASP A 348 18.75 2.20 23.10
C ASP A 348 17.67 3.31 23.16
N ARG A 349 17.19 3.78 22.00
CA ARG A 349 16.13 4.81 21.93
C ARG A 349 14.73 4.26 22.18
N LEU A 350 14.45 3.03 21.78
CA LEU A 350 13.20 2.34 22.11
C LEU A 350 13.04 2.16 23.64
N LYS A 351 14.16 1.94 24.34
CA LYS A 351 14.24 1.89 25.81
C LYS A 351 14.01 3.26 26.46
N GLU A 352 14.41 4.34 25.80
CA GLU A 352 14.22 5.73 26.26
C GLU A 352 12.75 6.19 26.13
N THR A 353 12.00 5.64 25.18
CA THR A 353 10.57 5.95 24.95
C THR A 353 9.58 5.16 25.80
N GLY A 354 10.05 4.33 26.74
CA GLY A 354 9.19 3.52 27.60
C GLY A 354 8.46 2.38 26.88
N VAL A 355 9.04 1.86 25.79
CA VAL A 355 8.54 0.69 25.04
C VAL A 355 9.33 -0.55 25.47
N PRO A 356 8.75 -1.78 25.53
CA PRO A 356 9.35 -2.89 26.24
C PRO A 356 10.74 -3.27 25.71
N SER A 357 11.71 -3.44 26.62
CA SER A 357 13.11 -3.83 26.36
C SER A 357 13.28 -5.19 25.64
N GLY A 358 12.20 -5.95 25.43
CA GLY A 358 12.21 -7.19 24.65
C GLY A 358 12.03 -6.97 23.14
N LEU A 359 11.63 -5.79 22.66
CA LEU A 359 11.51 -5.53 21.21
C LEU A 359 12.88 -5.30 20.54
N SER A 360 13.88 -4.81 21.28
CA SER A 360 15.17 -4.35 20.74
C SER A 360 16.10 -5.46 20.25
N SER A 361 16.26 -6.54 21.02
CA SER A 361 17.04 -7.72 20.59
C SER A 361 16.36 -8.49 19.44
N ASN A 362 15.03 -8.41 19.36
CA ASN A 362 14.25 -9.04 18.31
C ASN A 362 14.26 -8.23 17.00
N PHE A 363 14.42 -6.91 17.07
CA PHE A 363 14.62 -6.05 15.89
C PHE A 363 15.92 -6.38 15.14
N GLU A 364 17.01 -6.66 15.86
CA GLU A 364 18.29 -7.06 15.28
C GLU A 364 18.20 -8.41 14.53
N SER A 365 17.46 -9.38 15.06
CA SER A 365 17.19 -10.66 14.40
C SER A 365 16.29 -10.51 13.16
N LEU A 366 15.27 -9.67 13.24
CA LEU A 366 14.36 -9.41 12.12
C LEU A 366 15.08 -8.65 10.99
N ILE A 367 15.84 -7.61 11.30
CA ILE A 367 16.59 -6.86 10.28
C ILE A 367 17.73 -7.67 9.69
N SER A 368 18.44 -8.48 10.48
CA SER A 368 19.50 -9.34 9.95
C SER A 368 18.96 -10.47 9.04
N GLY A 369 17.77 -11.00 9.32
CA GLY A 369 17.04 -11.87 8.39
C GLY A 369 16.64 -11.11 7.12
N VAL A 370 16.13 -9.88 7.27
CA VAL A 370 15.59 -9.02 6.21
C VAL A 370 16.66 -8.45 5.23
N LYS A 371 17.96 -8.68 5.49
CA LYS A 371 19.08 -8.29 4.61
C LYS A 371 19.18 -9.02 3.27
N ASN A 372 18.21 -9.85 2.89
CA ASN A 372 18.09 -10.44 1.55
C ASN A 372 16.73 -10.13 0.90
N PHE A 373 15.93 -9.24 1.49
CA PHE A 373 14.49 -9.07 1.20
C PHE A 373 14.15 -7.79 0.46
N LEU A 374 15.10 -7.21 -0.27
CA LEU A 374 14.72 -6.19 -1.25
C LEU A 374 14.05 -6.93 -2.40
N PRO A 375 12.71 -6.78 -2.57
CA PRO A 375 12.02 -7.50 -3.62
C PRO A 375 12.65 -7.16 -4.95
N ALA A 376 12.76 -8.16 -5.83
CA ALA A 376 12.98 -7.85 -7.24
C ALA A 376 11.79 -6.98 -7.67
N ASP A 377 12.05 -5.73 -8.09
CA ASP A 377 11.03 -4.83 -8.63
C ASP A 377 10.42 -5.49 -9.87
N ARG A 378 9.37 -6.27 -9.64
CA ARG A 378 8.62 -6.95 -10.68
C ARG A 378 7.30 -6.23 -10.82
N ASP A 379 7.12 -5.61 -11.98
CA ASP A 379 5.88 -4.93 -12.29
C ASP A 379 4.68 -5.87 -12.17
N LEU A 380 3.70 -5.42 -11.39
CA LEU A 380 2.41 -6.08 -11.24
C LEU A 380 1.59 -5.94 -12.52
N THR A 381 0.53 -6.74 -12.66
CA THR A 381 -0.28 -6.76 -13.87
C THR A 381 -0.84 -5.39 -14.23
N VAL A 382 -1.31 -4.63 -13.23
CA VAL A 382 -1.83 -3.27 -13.44
C VAL A 382 -0.74 -2.32 -13.89
N THR A 383 0.45 -2.37 -13.29
CA THR A 383 1.60 -1.54 -13.69
C THR A 383 1.96 -1.78 -15.16
N LYS A 384 2.03 -3.05 -15.58
CA LYS A 384 2.28 -3.42 -16.99
C LYS A 384 1.22 -2.92 -17.95
N VAL A 385 -0.05 -2.94 -17.55
CA VAL A 385 -1.17 -2.42 -18.36
C VAL A 385 -1.08 -0.90 -18.50
N VAL A 386 -0.70 -0.20 -17.43
CA VAL A 386 -0.52 1.25 -17.45
C VAL A 386 0.68 1.61 -18.33
N GLU A 387 1.81 0.92 -18.16
CA GLU A 387 3.03 1.06 -18.96
C GLU A 387 2.73 0.89 -20.45
N SER A 388 2.06 -0.19 -20.85
CA SER A 388 1.77 -0.45 -22.28
C SER A 388 0.83 0.57 -22.92
N ILE A 389 0.02 1.27 -22.14
CA ILE A 389 -0.89 2.32 -22.63
C ILE A 389 -0.22 3.69 -22.62
N MET A 390 0.59 3.99 -21.61
CA MET A 390 1.25 5.30 -21.44
C MET A 390 2.53 5.43 -22.24
N ASP A 391 3.33 4.36 -22.32
CA ASP A 391 4.56 4.30 -23.11
C ASP A 391 4.64 2.96 -23.88
N PRO A 392 3.91 2.85 -25.01
CA PRO A 392 3.93 1.63 -25.82
C PRO A 392 5.30 1.29 -26.41
N SER A 393 6.25 2.24 -26.44
CA SER A 393 7.56 2.05 -27.06
C SER A 393 8.56 1.34 -26.15
N SER A 394 8.41 1.49 -24.83
CA SER A 394 9.23 0.81 -23.82
C SER A 394 8.58 -0.47 -23.28
N ALA A 395 7.26 -0.63 -23.46
CA ALA A 395 6.53 -1.76 -22.92
C ALA A 395 6.92 -3.11 -23.55
N SER A 396 7.00 -4.14 -22.71
CA SER A 396 7.25 -5.52 -23.18
C SER A 396 6.13 -6.04 -24.10
N SER A 397 6.45 -6.92 -25.04
CA SER A 397 5.46 -7.56 -25.93
C SER A 397 4.31 -8.24 -25.17
N SER A 398 4.62 -8.83 -24.01
CA SER A 398 3.62 -9.46 -23.12
C SER A 398 2.62 -8.45 -22.52
N ALA A 399 3.06 -7.23 -22.26
CA ALA A 399 2.21 -6.15 -21.75
C ALA A 399 1.35 -5.57 -22.89
N MET A 400 1.94 -5.39 -24.08
CA MET A 400 1.21 -4.93 -25.26
C MET A 400 0.06 -5.87 -25.64
N ALA A 401 0.32 -7.19 -25.67
CA ALA A 401 -0.69 -8.20 -25.97
C ALA A 401 -1.90 -8.17 -25.02
N LYS A 402 -1.69 -7.78 -23.74
CA LYS A 402 -2.78 -7.64 -22.77
C LYS A 402 -3.70 -6.45 -23.07
N THR A 403 -3.17 -5.40 -23.69
CA THR A 403 -3.89 -4.13 -23.90
C THR A 403 -4.32 -3.88 -25.34
N GLU A 404 -3.87 -4.69 -26.29
CA GLU A 404 -4.21 -4.56 -27.71
C GLU A 404 -5.73 -4.58 -27.94
N ASN A 405 -6.44 -5.44 -27.21
CA ASN A 405 -7.88 -5.60 -27.33
C ASN A 405 -8.71 -4.64 -26.46
N TYR A 406 -8.07 -3.69 -25.76
CA TYR A 406 -8.79 -2.75 -24.90
C TYR A 406 -9.56 -1.75 -25.75
N LEU A 407 -10.82 -1.55 -25.40
CA LEU A 407 -11.71 -0.57 -26.02
C LEU A 407 -11.10 0.83 -25.93
N TYR A 408 -11.42 1.63 -26.93
CA TYR A 408 -10.97 3.01 -27.05
C TYR A 408 -12.20 3.92 -27.18
N PHE A 409 -12.40 4.78 -26.17
CA PHE A 409 -13.41 5.83 -26.23
C PHE A 409 -12.74 7.20 -26.22
N ASP A 410 -13.09 8.04 -27.19
CA ASP A 410 -12.72 9.45 -27.20
C ASP A 410 -13.98 10.33 -27.16
N PRO A 411 -14.34 10.87 -25.97
CA PRO A 411 -15.53 11.70 -25.81
C PRO A 411 -15.54 12.97 -26.68
N ARG A 412 -14.37 13.44 -27.16
CA ARG A 412 -14.27 14.61 -28.05
C ARG A 412 -14.47 14.27 -29.52
N SER A 413 -14.26 13.01 -29.93
CA SER A 413 -14.36 12.57 -31.32
C SER A 413 -15.72 11.94 -31.58
N ALA A 414 -16.47 12.43 -32.56
CA ALA A 414 -17.80 11.90 -32.89
C ALA A 414 -17.82 10.40 -33.29
N ASN A 415 -16.68 9.90 -33.78
CA ASN A 415 -16.58 8.59 -34.45
C ASN A 415 -15.86 7.50 -33.63
N ALA A 416 -15.18 7.85 -32.54
CA ALA A 416 -14.40 6.90 -31.74
C ALA A 416 -15.26 6.25 -30.64
N ARG A 417 -16.04 5.24 -31.02
CA ARG A 417 -16.98 4.50 -30.15
C ARG A 417 -16.58 3.02 -30.02
N GLY A 418 -15.54 2.73 -29.25
CA GLY A 418 -15.20 1.36 -28.83
C GLY A 418 -14.05 0.74 -29.60
#